data_AF-A0A702DFB5-F1
#
_entry.id   AF-A0A702DFB5-F1
#
_cell.length_a   1.000
_cell.length_b   1.000
_cell.length_c   1.000
_cell.angle_alpha   90.00
_cell.angle_beta   90.00
_cell.angle_gamma   90.00
#
_symmetry.space_group_name_H-M   'P 1'
#
loop_
_entity.id
_entity.type
_entity.pdbx_description
1 polymer ?
#
loop_
_entity_poly.entity_id
_entity_poly.type
_entity_poly.pdbx_seq_one_letter_code
_entity_poly.pdbx_strand_id
1 'polypeptide(L)'
;KEFCFMFNTKTTPNEKLIDNINKLDLAQRTLIESGSQNDANWLNDHQKSVYFTTRVNSQSSLDNALKDIKSKGYKKLYSIEVDPNPKNIDETKLLVQRIQKQGFTAEVDSMPYDPLREFIITACRIPLERIGADVTMTSRPVECIEKFPNN
;
A
#
# COMPACT_ATOMS: atom_id res chain seq x y z
N LYS A 1 0.89 6.36 -12.45
CA LYS A 1 1.10 4.96 -12.90
C LYS A 1 -0.25 4.28 -12.81
N GLU A 2 -0.63 3.49 -13.79
CA GLU A 2 -1.93 2.81 -13.78
C GLU A 2 -1.70 1.31 -13.59
N PHE A 3 -2.09 0.81 -12.41
CA PHE A 3 -2.05 -0.61 -12.11
C PHE A 3 -3.40 -1.24 -12.44
N CYS A 4 -3.35 -2.46 -12.98
CA CYS A 4 -4.54 -3.26 -13.26
C CYS A 4 -4.62 -4.49 -12.36
N PHE A 5 -3.48 -4.90 -11.79
CA PHE A 5 -3.39 -6.06 -10.92
C PHE A 5 -2.65 -5.68 -9.65
N MET A 6 -3.22 -6.11 -8.52
CA MET A 6 -2.59 -6.03 -7.22
C MET A 6 -2.57 -7.43 -6.61
N PHE A 7 -1.37 -7.94 -6.31
CA PHE A 7 -1.19 -9.27 -5.74
C PHE A 7 -0.90 -9.16 -4.26
N ASN A 8 -1.86 -9.55 -3.44
CA ASN A 8 -1.68 -9.75 -2.01
C ASN A 8 -1.19 -11.19 -1.76
N THR A 9 0.11 -11.36 -1.52
CA THR A 9 0.70 -12.69 -1.37
C THR A 9 0.49 -13.22 0.05
N LYS A 10 -0.10 -14.41 0.19
CA LYS A 10 -0.29 -15.08 1.50
C LYS A 10 1.01 -15.69 2.07
N THR A 11 2.05 -15.74 1.26
CA THR A 11 3.40 -16.20 1.61
C THR A 11 4.40 -15.22 1.03
N THR A 12 5.66 -15.26 1.48
CA THR A 12 6.73 -14.44 0.90
C THR A 12 6.78 -14.60 -0.63
N PRO A 13 6.87 -13.48 -1.39
CA PRO A 13 7.03 -13.53 -2.83
C PRO A 13 8.25 -14.36 -3.24
N ASN A 14 8.19 -14.99 -4.42
CA ASN A 14 9.27 -15.82 -4.93
C ASN A 14 9.51 -15.55 -6.42
N GLU A 15 10.65 -16.01 -6.93
CA GLU A 15 11.09 -15.75 -8.31
C GLU A 15 10.08 -16.26 -9.36
N LYS A 16 9.42 -17.40 -9.11
CA LYS A 16 8.42 -17.94 -10.03
C LYS A 16 7.23 -17.00 -10.26
N LEU A 17 6.79 -16.28 -9.22
CA LEU A 17 5.75 -15.27 -9.36
C LEU A 17 6.22 -14.15 -10.30
N ILE A 18 7.44 -13.66 -10.09
CA ILE A 18 8.04 -12.58 -10.89
C ILE A 18 8.23 -13.02 -12.34
N ASP A 19 8.75 -14.22 -12.56
CA ASP A 19 8.94 -14.79 -13.90
C ASP A 19 7.63 -14.92 -14.66
N ASN A 20 6.56 -15.37 -13.98
CA ASN A 20 5.24 -15.46 -14.60
C ASN A 20 4.67 -14.08 -14.96
N ILE A 21 4.82 -13.08 -14.07
CA ILE A 21 4.40 -11.70 -14.35
C ILE A 21 5.15 -11.14 -15.55
N ASN A 22 6.47 -11.36 -15.62
CA ASN A 22 7.31 -10.89 -16.71
C ASN A 22 7.00 -11.61 -18.03
N LYS A 23 6.80 -12.94 -18.00
CA LYS A 23 6.45 -13.75 -19.18
C LYS A 23 5.13 -13.33 -19.81
N LEU A 24 4.19 -12.82 -19.01
CA LEU A 24 2.90 -12.31 -19.47
C LEU A 24 2.94 -10.82 -19.85
N ASP A 25 4.10 -10.17 -19.78
CA ASP A 25 4.29 -8.73 -20.01
C ASP A 25 3.36 -7.85 -19.14
N LEU A 26 3.14 -8.26 -17.90
CA LEU A 26 2.26 -7.55 -16.95
C LEU A 26 3.02 -6.68 -15.96
N ALA A 27 4.35 -6.70 -15.96
CA ALA A 27 5.18 -6.12 -14.90
C ALA A 27 4.89 -4.63 -14.60
N GLN A 28 4.64 -3.81 -15.63
CA GLN A 28 4.36 -2.39 -15.43
C GLN A 28 2.93 -2.09 -14.95
N ARG A 29 2.01 -3.06 -15.06
CA ARG A 29 0.60 -2.95 -14.67
C ARG A 29 0.30 -3.70 -13.37
N THR A 30 1.34 -4.24 -12.73
CA THR A 30 1.23 -5.09 -11.55
C THR A 30 1.91 -4.44 -10.34
N LEU A 31 1.19 -4.44 -9.23
CA LEU A 31 1.67 -4.12 -7.89
C LEU A 31 1.68 -5.40 -7.05
N ILE A 32 2.74 -5.65 -6.29
CA ILE A 32 2.78 -6.71 -5.28
C ILE A 32 2.71 -6.08 -3.90
N GLU A 33 1.71 -6.42 -3.11
CA GLU A 33 1.63 -5.99 -1.72
C GLU A 33 2.57 -6.82 -0.86
N SER A 34 3.46 -6.15 -0.12
CA SER A 34 4.31 -6.84 0.84
C SER A 34 3.50 -7.15 2.11
N GLY A 35 3.56 -8.40 2.61
CA GLY A 35 3.00 -8.73 3.92
C GLY A 35 3.87 -8.22 5.08
N SER A 36 5.14 -7.90 4.81
CA SER A 36 6.11 -7.46 5.81
C SER A 36 7.27 -6.68 5.18
N GLN A 37 8.05 -6.00 6.03
CA GLN A 37 9.30 -5.35 5.61
C GLN A 37 10.30 -6.37 5.02
N ASN A 38 10.27 -7.64 5.42
CA ASN A 38 11.12 -8.69 4.83
C ASN A 38 10.72 -9.00 3.39
N ASP A 39 9.42 -9.01 3.09
CA ASP A 39 8.93 -9.23 1.72
C ASP A 39 9.29 -8.03 0.83
N ALA A 40 9.14 -6.80 1.34
CA ALA A 40 9.56 -5.59 0.63
C ALA A 40 11.07 -5.58 0.35
N ASN A 41 11.88 -6.00 1.33
CA ASN A 41 13.32 -6.21 1.16
C ASN A 41 13.62 -7.26 0.10
N TRP A 42 12.96 -8.42 0.15
CA TRP A 42 13.14 -9.49 -0.81
C TRP A 42 12.80 -9.02 -2.23
N LEU A 43 11.65 -8.35 -2.40
CA LEU A 43 11.19 -7.78 -3.67
C LEU A 43 12.17 -6.74 -4.20
N ASN A 44 12.73 -5.88 -3.34
CA ASN A 44 13.77 -4.96 -3.77
C ASN A 44 15.02 -5.70 -4.24
N ASP A 45 15.45 -6.72 -3.52
CA ASP A 45 16.76 -7.35 -3.74
C ASP A 45 16.73 -8.30 -4.95
N HIS A 46 15.61 -9.00 -5.21
CA HIS A 46 15.52 -10.09 -6.19
C HIS A 46 14.80 -9.74 -7.50
N GLN A 47 14.05 -8.63 -7.56
CA GLN A 47 13.40 -8.22 -8.80
C GLN A 47 13.47 -6.71 -9.01
N LYS A 48 13.45 -6.28 -10.27
CA LYS A 48 13.52 -4.85 -10.64
C LYS A 48 12.41 -4.43 -11.63
N SER A 49 11.55 -5.35 -12.05
CA SER A 49 10.56 -5.10 -13.09
C SER A 49 9.19 -4.68 -12.54
N VAL A 50 8.78 -5.28 -11.42
CA VAL A 50 7.43 -5.17 -10.84
C VAL A 50 7.41 -4.16 -9.70
N TYR A 51 6.33 -3.38 -9.61
CA TYR A 51 6.13 -2.45 -8.49
C TYR A 51 5.70 -3.20 -7.23
N PHE A 52 6.04 -2.64 -6.07
CA PHE A 52 5.67 -3.23 -4.78
C PHE A 52 5.36 -2.18 -3.72
N THR A 53 4.69 -2.59 -2.64
CA THR A 53 4.46 -1.77 -1.45
C THR A 53 5.41 -2.19 -0.31
N THR A 54 5.54 -1.36 0.72
CA THR A 54 5.95 -1.82 2.06
C THR A 54 4.80 -1.60 3.04
N ARG A 55 4.77 -2.33 4.17
CA ARG A 55 3.70 -2.23 5.18
C ARG A 55 4.25 -1.83 6.56
N VAL A 56 3.60 -0.87 7.21
CA VAL A 56 3.95 -0.35 8.54
C VAL A 56 2.71 -0.25 9.42
N ASN A 57 2.85 -0.36 10.74
CA ASN A 57 1.71 -0.30 11.69
C ASN A 57 1.98 0.58 12.91
N SER A 58 3.16 1.19 12.97
CA SER A 58 3.67 1.92 14.13
C SER A 58 4.84 2.80 13.72
N GLN A 59 5.19 3.78 14.56
CA GLN A 59 6.32 4.66 14.28
C GLN A 59 7.63 3.89 14.10
N SER A 60 7.87 2.89 14.95
CA SER A 60 9.08 2.06 14.90
C SER A 60 9.18 1.28 13.58
N SER A 61 8.06 0.69 13.12
CA SER A 61 8.04 0.00 11.83
C SER A 61 8.27 0.95 10.65
N LEU A 62 7.74 2.17 10.71
CA LEU A 62 7.99 3.20 9.70
C LEU A 62 9.47 3.65 9.69
N ASP A 63 10.07 3.89 10.85
CA ASP A 63 11.47 4.29 10.94
C ASP A 63 12.40 3.22 10.34
N ASN A 64 12.10 1.94 10.61
CA ASN A 64 12.83 0.82 10.01
C ASN A 64 12.63 0.73 8.51
N ALA A 65 11.39 0.87 8.01
CA ALA A 65 11.09 0.88 6.59
C ALA A 65 11.85 2.00 5.86
N LEU A 66 11.82 3.23 6.40
CA LEU A 66 12.52 4.38 5.81
C LEU A 66 14.04 4.19 5.80
N LYS A 67 14.61 3.58 6.84
CA LYS A 67 16.03 3.22 6.88
C LYS A 67 16.40 2.22 5.78
N ASP A 68 15.59 1.17 5.59
CA ASP A 68 15.81 0.17 4.56
C ASP A 68 15.65 0.76 3.16
N ILE A 69 14.58 1.54 2.92
CA ILE A 69 14.34 2.22 1.65
C ILE A 69 15.53 3.09 1.27
N LYS A 70 16.04 3.87 2.22
CA LYS A 70 17.19 4.77 1.99
C LYS A 70 18.50 4.00 1.76
N SER A 71 18.77 2.96 2.56
CA SER A 71 20.04 2.23 2.49
C SER A 71 20.13 1.27 1.31
N LYS A 72 19.01 0.63 0.93
CA LYS A 72 18.94 -0.33 -0.17
C LYS A 72 18.47 0.27 -1.50
N GLY A 73 17.96 1.50 -1.49
CA GLY A 73 17.59 2.25 -2.69
C GLY A 73 16.41 1.63 -3.45
N TYR A 74 15.26 1.52 -2.79
CA TYR A 74 14.07 0.89 -3.38
C TYR A 74 13.59 1.60 -4.65
N LYS A 75 13.85 1.02 -5.82
CA LYS A 75 13.53 1.66 -7.13
C LYS A 75 12.08 1.46 -7.59
N LYS A 76 11.46 0.35 -7.19
CA LYS A 76 10.11 -0.05 -7.60
C LYS A 76 9.09 0.02 -6.48
N LEU A 77 9.44 0.66 -5.36
CA LEU A 77 8.46 1.00 -4.33
C LEU A 77 7.42 1.97 -4.91
N TYR A 78 6.15 1.63 -4.75
CA TYR A 78 5.04 2.48 -5.15
C TYR A 78 4.49 3.30 -3.97
N SER A 79 4.12 2.61 -2.90
CA SER A 79 3.49 3.19 -1.71
C SER A 79 4.03 2.54 -0.43
N ILE A 80 3.85 3.25 0.68
CA ILE A 80 3.96 2.72 2.03
C ILE A 80 2.54 2.53 2.56
N GLU A 81 2.11 1.29 2.70
CA GLU A 81 0.83 0.92 3.30
C GLU A 81 0.92 1.06 4.83
N VAL A 82 -0.01 1.80 5.41
CA VAL A 82 -0.21 1.85 6.85
C VAL A 82 -1.33 0.89 7.21
N ASP A 83 -0.97 -0.17 7.94
CA ASP A 83 -1.93 -1.05 8.60
C ASP A 83 -2.73 -0.25 9.62
N PRO A 84 -4.01 0.03 9.35
CA PRO A 84 -4.77 0.97 10.14
C PRO A 84 -5.10 0.42 11.53
N ASN A 85 -5.16 1.31 12.51
CA ASN A 85 -5.77 1.00 13.81
C ASN A 85 -7.14 1.69 13.89
N PRO A 86 -8.27 0.96 13.73
CA PRO A 86 -9.61 1.55 13.76
C PRO A 86 -9.95 2.24 15.09
N LYS A 87 -9.28 1.86 16.17
CA LYS A 87 -9.48 2.44 17.51
C LYS A 87 -8.62 3.68 17.75
N ASN A 88 -7.64 3.96 16.88
CA ASN A 88 -6.69 5.06 17.04
C ASN A 88 -6.37 5.70 15.68
N ILE A 89 -7.34 6.44 15.14
CA ILE A 89 -7.22 7.14 13.85
C ILE A 89 -6.08 8.17 13.86
N ASP A 90 -5.83 8.83 15.00
CA ASP A 90 -4.79 9.87 15.11
C ASP A 90 -3.39 9.30 14.91
N GLU A 91 -3.13 8.08 15.40
CA GLU A 91 -1.87 7.38 15.15
C GLU A 91 -1.68 7.06 13.65
N THR A 92 -2.71 6.51 12.99
CA THR A 92 -2.66 6.26 11.54
C THR A 92 -2.42 7.55 10.76
N LYS A 93 -3.09 8.64 11.14
CA LYS A 93 -2.90 9.97 10.54
C LYS A 93 -1.47 10.50 10.69
N LEU A 94 -0.85 10.35 11.86
CA LEU A 94 0.53 10.74 12.08
C LEU A 94 1.52 9.94 11.22
N LEU A 95 1.28 8.64 11.03
CA LEU A 95 2.10 7.81 10.14
C LEU A 95 1.99 8.26 8.69
N VAL A 96 0.76 8.49 8.19
CA VAL A 96 0.50 9.01 6.84
C VAL A 96 1.22 10.33 6.59
N GLN A 97 1.08 11.29 7.50
CA GLN A 97 1.75 12.59 7.39
C GLN A 97 3.28 12.47 7.35
N ARG A 98 3.86 11.53 8.13
CA ARG A 98 5.30 11.28 8.12
C ARG A 98 5.77 10.66 6.80
N ILE A 99 5.01 9.70 6.25
CA ILE A 99 5.29 9.08 4.95
C ILE A 99 5.30 10.15 3.85
N GLN A 100 4.26 10.98 3.79
CA GLN A 100 4.14 12.07 2.81
C GLN A 100 5.25 13.11 2.96
N LYS A 101 5.66 13.44 4.20
CA LYS A 101 6.79 14.35 4.45
C LYS A 101 8.12 13.81 3.92
N GLN A 102 8.27 12.50 3.80
CA GLN A 102 9.44 11.88 3.16
C GLN A 102 9.31 11.81 1.62
N GLY A 103 8.20 12.28 1.05
CA GLY A 103 7.94 12.27 -0.39
C GLY A 103 7.42 10.93 -0.93
N PHE A 104 6.93 10.04 -0.06
CA PHE A 104 6.33 8.77 -0.47
C PHE A 104 4.81 8.86 -0.50
N THR A 105 4.20 8.03 -1.36
CA THR A 105 2.75 7.79 -1.37
C THR A 105 2.36 6.98 -0.14
N ALA A 106 1.42 7.49 0.65
CA ALA A 106 0.83 6.82 1.79
C ALA A 106 -0.47 6.12 1.38
N GLU A 107 -0.53 4.82 1.65
CA GLU A 107 -1.70 3.99 1.37
C GLU A 107 -2.34 3.52 2.68
N VAL A 108 -3.67 3.52 2.75
CA VAL A 108 -4.41 3.03 3.92
C VAL A 108 -5.58 2.17 3.46
N ASP A 109 -5.65 0.94 3.96
CA ASP A 109 -6.78 0.06 3.72
C ASP A 109 -8.06 0.60 4.40
N SER A 110 -9.14 0.77 3.65
CA SER A 110 -10.43 1.22 4.19
C SER A 110 -11.23 0.11 4.85
N MET A 111 -10.96 -1.16 4.52
CA MET A 111 -11.74 -2.30 4.98
C MET A 111 -11.78 -2.47 6.51
N PRO A 112 -10.71 -2.15 7.28
CA PRO A 112 -10.74 -2.27 8.74
C PRO A 112 -11.64 -1.24 9.46
N TYR A 113 -12.01 -0.15 8.79
CA TYR A 113 -12.84 0.92 9.37
C TYR A 113 -14.35 0.71 9.15
N ASP A 114 -14.73 -0.34 8.41
CA ASP A 114 -16.13 -0.70 8.19
C ASP A 114 -16.50 -1.97 9.00
N PRO A 115 -17.10 -1.83 10.19
CA PRO A 115 -17.56 -2.97 10.98
C PRO A 115 -18.77 -3.68 10.37
N LEU A 116 -19.45 -3.05 9.40
CA LEU A 116 -20.63 -3.56 8.71
C LEU A 116 -20.26 -3.96 7.27
N ARG A 117 -19.18 -4.74 7.12
CA ARG A 117 -18.79 -5.42 5.87
C ARG A 117 -20.02 -5.62 4.98
N GLU A 118 -20.01 -4.91 3.85
CA GLU A 118 -21.00 -4.91 2.77
C GLU A 118 -22.10 -3.81 2.83
N PHE A 119 -21.92 -2.82 1.93
CA PHE A 119 -22.93 -1.96 1.29
C PHE A 119 -23.39 -0.62 1.88
N ILE A 120 -23.07 -0.20 3.12
CA ILE A 120 -23.63 1.08 3.64
C ILE A 120 -22.54 2.00 4.23
N ILE A 121 -22.31 3.15 3.55
CA ILE A 121 -21.26 4.20 3.76
C ILE A 121 -19.96 3.97 2.96
N THR A 122 -19.40 5.05 2.39
CA THR A 122 -18.13 5.06 1.62
C THR A 122 -16.94 4.90 2.57
N ALA A 123 -16.47 3.65 2.74
CA ALA A 123 -15.34 3.32 3.61
C ALA A 123 -14.07 4.16 3.31
N CYS A 124 -13.86 4.57 2.06
CA CYS A 124 -12.73 5.42 1.65
C CYS A 124 -12.71 6.82 2.28
N ARG A 125 -13.82 7.34 2.82
CA ARG A 125 -13.80 8.68 3.45
C ARG A 125 -12.90 8.74 4.68
N ILE A 126 -12.80 7.65 5.44
CA ILE A 126 -11.95 7.64 6.64
C ILE A 126 -10.47 7.73 6.21
N PRO A 127 -9.94 6.85 5.34
CA PRO A 127 -8.61 6.98 4.77
C PRO A 127 -8.36 8.30 4.04
N LEU A 128 -9.23 8.69 3.10
CA LEU A 128 -8.95 9.80 2.19
C LEU A 128 -9.25 11.18 2.79
N GLU A 129 -10.39 11.38 3.47
CA GLU A 129 -10.75 12.71 4.02
C GLU A 129 -10.23 12.92 5.45
N ARG A 130 -10.35 11.93 6.34
CA ARG A 130 -10.03 12.13 7.77
C ARG A 130 -8.56 11.91 8.09
N ILE A 131 -8.01 10.82 7.57
CA ILE A 131 -6.60 10.45 7.72
C ILE A 131 -5.74 11.24 6.72
N GLY A 132 -6.21 11.40 5.49
CA GLY A 132 -5.48 12.12 4.43
C GLY A 132 -4.48 11.23 3.68
N ALA A 133 -4.80 9.94 3.54
CA ALA A 133 -4.01 9.02 2.71
C ALA A 133 -4.11 9.41 1.22
N ASP A 134 -3.07 9.09 0.46
CA ASP A 134 -3.02 9.37 -0.98
C ASP A 134 -3.79 8.30 -1.77
N VAL A 135 -3.73 7.06 -1.30
CA VAL A 135 -4.37 5.89 -1.93
C VAL A 135 -5.11 5.09 -0.86
N THR A 136 -6.21 4.45 -1.25
CA THR A 136 -6.92 3.52 -0.39
C THR A 136 -7.37 2.29 -1.13
N MET A 137 -7.36 1.16 -0.44
CA MET A 137 -8.02 -0.06 -0.88
C MET A 137 -9.45 -0.07 -0.35
N THR A 138 -10.41 -0.40 -1.20
CA THR A 138 -11.82 -0.41 -0.82
C THR A 138 -12.61 -1.46 -1.60
N SER A 139 -13.62 -2.03 -0.95
CA SER A 139 -14.63 -2.88 -1.59
C SER A 139 -15.72 -2.08 -2.31
N ARG A 140 -15.68 -0.74 -2.25
CA ARG A 140 -16.66 0.18 -2.85
C ARG A 140 -16.00 1.20 -3.80
N PRO A 141 -15.24 0.74 -4.81
CA PRO A 141 -14.43 1.64 -5.63
C PRO A 141 -15.30 2.61 -6.45
N VAL A 142 -16.50 2.20 -6.90
CA VAL A 142 -17.39 3.07 -7.70
C VAL A 142 -17.87 4.25 -6.88
N GLU A 143 -18.37 4.03 -5.66
CA GLU A 143 -18.85 5.11 -4.79
C GLU A 143 -17.71 6.02 -4.33
N CYS A 144 -16.50 5.47 -4.20
CA CYS A 144 -15.31 6.27 -3.92
C CYS A 144 -14.91 7.13 -5.11
N ILE A 145 -14.99 6.62 -6.35
CA ILE A 145 -14.75 7.41 -7.57
C ILE A 145 -15.81 8.49 -7.73
N GLU A 146 -17.10 8.20 -7.52
CA GLU A 146 -18.16 9.20 -7.55
C GLU A 146 -17.91 10.34 -6.55
N LYS A 147 -17.40 9.99 -5.37
CA LYS A 147 -17.13 10.96 -4.30
C LYS A 147 -15.83 11.75 -4.53
N PHE A 148 -14.82 11.12 -5.11
CA PHE A 148 -13.49 11.67 -5.38
C PHE A 148 -13.10 11.50 -6.86
N PRO A 149 -13.80 12.15 -7.80
CA PRO A 149 -13.64 11.88 -9.24
C PRO A 149 -12.30 12.31 -9.83
N ASN A 150 -11.49 13.06 -9.07
CA ASN A 150 -10.22 13.65 -9.50
C ASN A 150 -9.03 13.26 -8.61
N ASN A 151 -9.21 12.32 -7.67
CA ASN A 151 -8.11 11.74 -6.89
C ASN A 151 -7.55 10.51 -7.61
#